data_AF-A0AAE0KVA1-F1
#
_entry.id   AF-A0AAE0KVA1-F1
#
_cell.length_a   1.000
_cell.length_b   1.000
_cell.length_c   1.000
_cell.angle_alpha   90.00
_cell.angle_beta   90.00
_cell.angle_gamma   90.00
#
_symmetry.space_group_name_H-M   'P 1'
#
loop_
_entity.id
_entity.type
_entity.pdbx_description
1 polymer ?
#
loop_
_entity_poly.entity_id
_entity_poly.type
_entity_poly.pdbx_seq_one_letter_code
_entity_poly.pdbx_strand_id
1 'polypeptide(L)'
;MIWVGAMRFYPTYMVFLLTSRKNDQYREGDVVYIAHGGKHFCPVSLSERLIEAGRLSGSVNLIQGWDGSRAVRDPQAAGRTEAETMAVFGTQSMRSGGATVVAQKVSFAEFMRHGHWVT
;
A
#
# COMPACT_ATOMS: atom_id res chain seq x y z
N MET A 1 4.33 -1.45 10.25
CA MET A 1 5.10 -0.44 9.50
C MET A 1 5.70 -1.11 8.27
N ILE A 2 5.88 -0.39 7.17
CA ILE A 2 6.39 -0.95 5.91
C ILE A 2 7.78 -0.34 5.65
N TRP A 3 8.81 -1.16 5.82
CA TRP A 3 10.22 -0.76 5.74
C TRP A 3 10.77 -0.94 4.32
N VAL A 4 11.60 -0.02 3.85
CA VAL A 4 12.23 -0.12 2.53
C VAL A 4 13.11 -1.37 2.40
N GLY A 5 13.86 -1.70 3.44
CA GLY A 5 14.71 -2.90 3.48
C GLY A 5 13.95 -4.23 3.44
N ALA A 6 12.63 -4.20 3.68
CA ALA A 6 11.75 -5.35 3.57
C ALA A 6 11.14 -5.52 2.16
N MET A 7 11.47 -4.63 1.22
CA MET A 7 10.95 -4.65 -0.16
C MET A 7 11.96 -5.24 -1.14
N ARG A 8 11.45 -5.95 -2.15
CA ARG A 8 12.21 -6.38 -3.33
C ARG A 8 11.40 -6.07 -4.58
N PHE A 9 12.06 -5.48 -5.57
CA PHE A 9 11.46 -5.11 -6.84
C PHE A 9 11.94 -6.06 -7.92
N TYR A 10 10.99 -6.56 -8.71
CA TYR A 10 11.22 -7.40 -9.88
C TYR A 10 10.55 -6.75 -11.09
N PRO A 11 10.93 -7.13 -12.33
CA PRO A 11 10.38 -6.51 -13.53
C PRO A 11 8.85 -6.53 -13.64
N THR A 12 8.20 -7.55 -13.07
CA THR A 12 6.75 -7.75 -13.20
C THR A 12 5.97 -7.59 -11.88
N TYR A 13 6.65 -7.47 -10.74
CA TYR A 13 6.00 -7.32 -9.44
C TYR A 13 6.97 -6.78 -8.38
N MET A 14 6.41 -6.25 -7.30
CA MET A 14 7.11 -5.99 -6.05
C MET A 14 6.65 -7.01 -5.02
N VAL A 15 7.55 -7.37 -4.12
CA VAL A 15 7.21 -8.12 -2.91
C VAL A 15 7.69 -7.37 -1.68
N PHE A 16 6.93 -7.44 -0.59
CA PHE A 16 7.41 -6.97 0.69
C PHE A 16 6.95 -7.84 1.86
N LEU A 17 7.79 -7.89 2.90
CA LEU A 17 7.49 -8.60 4.13
C LEU A 17 6.66 -7.70 5.07
N LEU A 18 5.45 -8.14 5.39
CA LEU A 18 4.67 -7.63 6.50
C LEU A 18 5.16 -8.29 7.79
N THR A 19 5.86 -7.55 8.64
CA THR A 19 6.50 -8.09 9.85
C THR A 19 5.51 -8.42 10.99
N SER A 20 4.28 -7.91 10.93
CA SER A 20 3.30 -8.09 12.00
C SER A 20 1.89 -7.79 11.49
N ARG A 21 0.89 -8.54 11.97
CA ARG A 21 -0.53 -8.27 11.71
C ARG A 21 -1.34 -8.27 12.99
N LYS A 22 -2.56 -7.73 12.92
CA LYS A 22 -3.48 -7.64 14.07
C LYS A 22 -3.78 -9.01 14.71
N ASN A 23 -3.91 -10.06 13.89
CA ASN A 23 -4.28 -11.40 14.33
C ASN A 23 -3.12 -12.40 14.19
N ASP A 24 -1.89 -11.91 14.03
CA ASP A 24 -0.71 -12.75 13.85
C ASP A 24 -0.19 -13.23 15.21
N GLN A 25 -0.86 -14.23 15.77
CA GLN A 25 -0.54 -14.77 17.09
C GLN A 25 0.89 -15.35 17.18
N TYR A 26 1.40 -15.87 16.06
CA TYR A 26 2.73 -16.50 15.98
C TYR A 26 3.82 -15.58 15.42
N ARG A 27 3.47 -14.34 15.05
CA ARG A 27 4.39 -13.33 14.47
C ARG A 27 5.14 -13.84 13.25
N GLU A 28 4.51 -14.69 12.45
CA GLU A 28 5.11 -15.25 11.23
C GLU A 28 5.18 -14.19 10.12
N GLY A 29 4.41 -13.10 10.25
CA GLY A 29 4.34 -12.05 9.26
C GLY A 29 3.58 -12.49 8.00
N ASP A 30 3.78 -11.77 6.90
CA ASP A 30 3.33 -12.19 5.56
C ASP A 30 4.26 -11.74 4.47
N VAL A 31 4.17 -12.40 3.33
CA VAL A 31 4.75 -11.94 2.09
C VAL A 31 3.65 -11.44 1.16
N VAL A 32 3.65 -10.13 0.87
CA VAL A 32 2.67 -9.50 -0.02
C VAL A 32 3.28 -9.27 -1.39
N TYR A 33 2.60 -9.78 -2.42
CA TYR A 33 2.95 -9.57 -3.82
C TYR A 33 2.06 -8.49 -4.44
N ILE A 34 2.67 -7.54 -5.12
CA ILE A 34 1.98 -6.47 -5.86
C ILE A 34 2.44 -6.50 -7.31
N ALA A 35 1.52 -6.78 -8.23
CA ALA A 35 1.82 -6.78 -9.65
C ALA A 35 2.22 -5.38 -10.15
N HIS A 36 3.24 -5.34 -11.01
CA HIS A 36 3.68 -4.11 -11.68
C HIS A 36 2.74 -3.82 -12.86
N GLY A 37 1.76 -2.96 -12.66
CA GLY A 37 0.73 -2.64 -13.66
C GLY A 37 1.16 -1.69 -14.78
N GLY A 38 2.42 -1.24 -14.82
CA GLY A 38 2.96 -0.37 -15.88
C GLY A 38 2.39 1.05 -15.93
N LYS A 39 1.39 1.37 -15.12
CA LYS A 39 0.76 2.69 -15.03
C LYS A 39 1.49 3.58 -14.04
N HIS A 40 1.49 4.89 -14.28
CA HIS A 40 2.14 5.85 -13.37
C HIS A 40 1.61 5.86 -11.94
N PHE A 41 0.38 5.41 -11.73
CA PHE A 41 -0.27 5.28 -10.41
C PHE A 41 -0.24 3.85 -9.85
N CYS A 42 0.52 2.95 -10.49
CA CYS A 42 0.73 1.62 -9.93
C CYS A 42 1.45 1.74 -8.59
N PRO A 43 1.03 1.00 -7.54
CA PRO A 43 1.69 1.05 -6.25
C PRO A 43 3.19 0.73 -6.31
N VAL A 44 3.61 -0.14 -7.23
CA VAL A 44 5.03 -0.46 -7.44
C VAL A 44 5.79 0.78 -7.93
N SER A 45 5.36 1.38 -9.04
CA SER A 45 6.01 2.56 -9.61
C SER A 45 5.97 3.77 -8.67
N LEU A 46 4.92 3.90 -7.85
CA LEU A 46 4.85 4.93 -6.81
C LEU A 46 5.87 4.67 -5.69
N SER A 47 6.03 3.41 -5.26
CA SER A 47 7.00 3.04 -4.24
C SER A 47 8.43 3.30 -4.71
N GLU A 48 8.76 2.95 -5.95
CA GLU A 48 10.07 3.24 -6.57
C GLU A 48 10.37 4.74 -6.55
N ARG A 49 9.41 5.57 -7.00
CA ARG A 49 9.58 7.03 -7.01
C ARG A 49 9.72 7.63 -5.62
N LEU A 50 8.99 7.12 -4.63
CA LEU A 50 9.12 7.59 -3.25
C LEU A 50 10.51 7.26 -2.69
N ILE A 51 11.02 6.05 -2.95
CA ILE A 51 12.35 5.63 -2.55
C ILE A 51 13.41 6.50 -3.22
N GLU A 52 13.30 6.73 -4.53
CA GLU A 52 14.23 7.55 -5.29
C GLU A 52 14.22 9.03 -4.83
N ALA A 53 13.03 9.64 -4.75
CA ALA A 53 12.88 11.04 -4.37
C ALA A 53 13.31 11.32 -2.92
N GLY A 54 13.06 10.37 -2.03
CA GLY A 54 13.46 10.43 -0.62
C GLY A 54 14.87 9.90 -0.34
N ARG A 55 15.55 9.31 -1.33
CA ARG A 55 16.83 8.58 -1.16
C ARG A 55 16.76 7.56 -0.01
N LEU A 56 15.64 6.85 0.06
CA LEU A 56 15.33 5.94 1.16
C LEU A 56 16.12 4.64 1.04
N SER A 57 16.60 4.10 2.16
CA SER A 57 17.26 2.79 2.19
C SER A 57 17.20 2.13 3.58
N GLY A 58 17.35 0.81 3.61
CA GLY A 58 17.45 0.05 4.87
C GLY A 58 16.19 0.14 5.73
N SER A 59 16.37 0.36 7.04
CA SER A 59 15.30 0.30 8.05
C SER A 59 14.44 1.55 8.15
N VAL A 60 14.33 2.35 7.09
CA VAL A 60 13.44 3.52 7.06
C VAL A 60 12.05 3.13 6.55
N ASN A 61 11.02 3.83 7.04
CA ASN A 61 9.65 3.67 6.54
C ASN A 61 9.53 4.19 5.11
N LEU A 62 8.76 3.50 4.26
CA LEU A 62 8.47 3.94 2.89
C LEU A 62 7.70 5.27 2.89
N ILE A 63 6.65 5.36 3.71
CA ILE A 63 5.86 6.59 3.88
C ILE A 63 6.41 7.32 5.09
N GLN A 64 6.89 8.54 4.87
CA GLN A 64 7.49 9.39 5.89
C GLN A 64 6.66 10.65 6.08
N GLY A 65 6.75 11.23 7.28
CA GLY A 65 6.19 12.56 7.53
C GLY A 65 6.91 13.61 6.70
N TRP A 66 6.17 14.62 6.25
CA TRP A 66 6.74 15.78 5.59
C TRP A 66 7.22 16.79 6.63
N ASP A 67 8.46 17.25 6.52
CA ASP A 67 9.06 18.22 7.45
C ASP A 67 8.80 19.68 7.07
N GLY A 68 8.11 19.93 5.95
CA GLY A 68 7.78 21.29 5.48
C GLY A 68 8.91 21.99 4.72
N SER A 69 10.08 21.37 4.57
CA SER A 69 11.28 22.03 4.01
C SER A 69 11.23 22.26 2.49
N ARG A 70 10.33 21.58 1.78
CA ARG A 70 10.06 21.79 0.35
C ARG A 70 8.65 22.36 0.17
N ALA A 71 8.51 23.35 -0.72
CA ALA A 71 7.21 23.86 -1.10
C ALA A 71 6.48 22.78 -1.92
N VAL A 72 5.42 22.21 -1.36
CA VAL A 72 4.48 21.39 -2.13
C VAL A 72 3.69 22.35 -3.01
N ARG A 73 4.07 22.46 -4.28
CA ARG A 73 3.13 23.00 -5.28
C ARG A 73 2.14 21.88 -5.54
N ASP A 74 1.01 21.89 -4.85
CA ASP A 74 -0.12 21.06 -5.22
C ASP A 74 -0.93 21.83 -6.27
N PRO A 75 -0.83 21.47 -7.57
CA PRO A 75 -1.59 22.13 -8.62
C PRO A 75 -3.07 21.70 -8.60
N GLN A 76 -3.44 20.76 -7.72
CA GLN A 76 -4.74 20.07 -7.69
C GLN A 76 -5.38 19.98 -6.29
N ALA A 77 -4.92 20.76 -5.30
CA ALA A 77 -5.58 20.92 -3.99
C ALA A 77 -6.96 21.61 -4.05
N ALA A 78 -7.58 21.68 -5.23
CA ALA A 78 -8.92 22.19 -5.43
C ALA A 78 -9.90 21.02 -5.47
N GLY A 79 -10.39 20.57 -4.32
CA GLY A 79 -11.57 19.71 -4.28
C GLY A 79 -11.69 18.87 -3.01
N ARG A 80 -12.42 19.42 -2.04
CA ARG A 80 -12.81 18.88 -0.73
C ARG A 80 -11.84 19.18 0.42
N THR A 81 -12.43 19.61 1.52
CA THR A 81 -11.80 19.66 2.84
C THR A 81 -11.40 18.25 3.29
N GLU A 82 -10.45 18.17 4.22
CA GLU A 82 -10.05 16.89 4.83
C GLU A 82 -11.25 16.14 5.43
N ALA A 83 -12.17 16.86 6.08
CA ALA A 83 -13.41 16.32 6.64
C ALA A 83 -14.33 15.71 5.56
N GLU A 84 -14.50 16.39 4.42
CA GLU A 84 -15.28 15.88 3.30
C GLU A 84 -14.61 14.67 2.62
N THR A 85 -13.29 14.62 2.61
CA THR A 85 -12.53 13.47 2.08
C THR A 85 -12.66 12.25 3.00
N MET A 86 -12.55 12.45 4.32
CA MET A 86 -12.73 11.40 5.32
C MET A 86 -14.15 10.85 5.36
N ALA A 87 -15.16 11.69 5.07
CA ALA A 87 -16.56 11.25 4.96
C ALA A 87 -16.80 10.31 3.76
N VAL A 88 -15.97 10.42 2.70
CA VAL A 88 -16.10 9.63 1.47
C VAL A 88 -15.19 8.40 1.48
N PHE A 89 -14.01 8.50 2.10
CA PHE A 89 -13.03 7.42 2.15
C PHE A 89 -12.59 7.13 3.58
N GLY A 90 -13.02 5.99 4.11
CA GLY A 90 -12.49 5.44 5.36
C GLY A 90 -11.17 4.69 5.15
N THR A 91 -10.50 4.34 6.26
CA THR A 91 -9.23 3.58 6.26
C THR A 91 -9.33 2.19 5.63
N GLN A 92 -10.55 1.66 5.47
CA GLN A 92 -10.83 0.35 4.85
C GLN A 92 -11.38 0.44 3.42
N SER A 93 -11.52 1.65 2.86
CA SER A 93 -12.13 1.87 1.54
C SER A 93 -11.47 1.07 0.41
N MET A 94 -10.13 1.02 0.38
CA MET A 94 -9.39 0.23 -0.61
C MET A 94 -9.48 -1.28 -0.36
N ARG A 95 -9.62 -1.71 0.90
CA ARG A 95 -9.79 -3.14 1.24
C ARG A 95 -11.14 -3.64 0.77
N SER A 96 -12.22 -2.91 1.07
CA SER A 96 -13.57 -3.26 0.62
C SER A 96 -13.74 -3.11 -0.90
N GLY A 97 -13.23 -2.02 -1.48
CA GLY A 97 -13.27 -1.81 -2.94
C GLY A 97 -12.52 -2.90 -3.70
N GLY A 98 -11.29 -3.24 -3.27
CA GLY A 98 -10.51 -4.32 -3.87
C GLY A 98 -11.20 -5.67 -3.75
N ALA A 99 -11.76 -5.98 -2.57
CA ALA A 99 -12.56 -7.19 -2.34
C ALA A 99 -13.71 -7.32 -3.34
N THR A 100 -14.50 -6.25 -3.52
CA THR A 100 -15.63 -6.25 -4.46
C THR A 100 -15.20 -6.56 -5.89
N VAL A 101 -14.05 -6.03 -6.34
CA VAL A 101 -13.55 -6.25 -7.71
C VAL A 101 -13.11 -7.71 -7.94
N VAL A 102 -12.57 -8.38 -6.92
CA VAL A 102 -12.03 -9.73 -7.05
C VAL A 102 -13.02 -10.83 -6.66
N ALA A 103 -14.08 -10.53 -5.91
CA ALA A 103 -15.03 -11.52 -5.37
C ALA A 103 -15.62 -12.46 -6.42
N GLN A 104 -15.80 -11.99 -7.67
CA GLN A 104 -16.35 -12.79 -8.77
C GLN A 104 -15.28 -13.52 -9.61
N LYS A 105 -13.99 -13.30 -9.32
CA LYS A 105 -12.86 -13.73 -10.18
C LYS A 105 -12.02 -14.83 -9.56
N VAL A 106 -12.19 -15.12 -8.28
CA VAL A 106 -11.39 -16.09 -7.53
C VAL A 106 -12.30 -17.00 -6.71
N SER A 107 -11.80 -18.16 -6.31
CA SER A 107 -12.52 -19.04 -5.39
C SER A 107 -12.70 -18.37 -4.02
N PHE A 108 -13.68 -18.83 -3.25
CA PHE A 108 -13.88 -18.34 -1.88
C PHE A 108 -12.64 -18.52 -0.99
N ALA A 109 -11.92 -19.63 -1.15
CA ALA A 109 -10.69 -19.87 -0.41
C ALA A 109 -9.58 -18.86 -0.75
N GLU A 110 -9.40 -18.55 -2.03
CA GLU A 110 -8.44 -17.53 -2.48
C GLU A 110 -8.86 -16.13 -2.04
N PHE A 111 -10.15 -15.82 -2.12
CA PHE A 111 -10.72 -14.56 -1.64
C PHE A 111 -10.41 -14.33 -0.17
N MET A 112 -10.68 -15.34 0.68
CA MET A 112 -10.38 -15.30 2.12
C MET A 112 -8.89 -15.18 2.39
N ARG A 113 -8.05 -15.88 1.60
CA ARG A 113 -6.58 -15.76 1.69
C ARG A 113 -6.09 -14.37 1.34
N HIS A 114 -6.55 -13.78 0.23
CA HIS A 114 -6.16 -12.43 -0.20
C HIS A 114 -6.57 -11.34 0.81
N GLY A 115 -7.78 -11.47 1.36
CA GLY A 115 -8.28 -10.54 2.37
C GLY A 115 -7.73 -10.82 3.77
N HIS A 116 -7.05 -11.95 3.99
CA HIS A 116 -6.72 -12.50 5.31
C HIS A 116 -7.90 -12.43 6.29
N TRP A 117 -9.08 -12.84 5.82
CA TRP A 117 -10.25 -12.95 6.67
C TRP A 117 -10.25 -14.30 7.37
N VAL A 118 -10.75 -14.30 8.59
CA VAL A 118 -11.05 -15.50 9.37
C VAL A 118 -12.56 -15.56 9.52
N THR A 119 -13.13 -16.76 9.30
CA THR A 119 -14.53 -17.07 9.58
C THR A 119 -14.77 -17.25 11.06
#